data_AF-A0A7Y5RYT5-F1
#
_entry.id   AF-A0A7Y5RYT5-F1
#
_cell.length_a   1.000
_cell.length_b   1.000
_cell.length_c   1.000
_cell.angle_alpha   90.00
_cell.angle_beta   90.00
_cell.angle_gamma   90.00
#
_symmetry.space_group_name_H-M   'P 1'
#
loop_
_entity.id
_entity.type
_entity.pdbx_description
1 polymer ?
#
loop_
_entity_poly.entity_id
_entity_poly.type
_entity_poly.pdbx_seq_one_letter_code
_entity_poly.pdbx_strand_id
1 'polypeptide(L)'
;MRTQRRGAQAVGTAVRVAHQDDGAIAGDVRYFLCSCFPGGRRFAEAVRGRWSIENSLHWILDVTFVEDQSRARNRRPAENLAWPRRYAISLLKRHPSPHSIKG
;
A
#
# COMPACT_ATOMS: atom_id res chain seq x y z
N MET A 1 -5.93 -25.69 -8.50
CA MET A 1 -5.19 -25.91 -7.25
C MET A 1 -5.68 -24.90 -6.21
N ARG A 2 -6.57 -25.32 -5.30
CA ARG A 2 -7.13 -24.46 -4.25
C ARG A 2 -6.11 -24.39 -3.11
N THR A 3 -5.39 -23.29 -2.98
CA THR A 3 -4.56 -23.01 -1.79
C THR A 3 -5.49 -22.81 -0.60
N GLN A 4 -5.62 -23.84 0.24
CA GLN A 4 -6.35 -23.74 1.51
C GLN A 4 -5.58 -22.79 2.41
N ARG A 5 -6.10 -21.57 2.60
CA ARG A 5 -5.46 -20.59 3.49
C ARG A 5 -5.58 -21.10 4.92
N ARG A 6 -4.44 -21.20 5.62
CA ARG A 6 -4.45 -21.42 7.07
C ARG A 6 -5.23 -20.26 7.73
N GLY A 7 -6.09 -20.59 8.70
CA GLY A 7 -6.80 -19.58 9.49
C GLY A 7 -5.84 -18.66 10.26
N ALA A 8 -6.36 -17.63 10.93
CA ALA A 8 -5.53 -16.76 11.77
C ALA A 8 -4.86 -17.59 12.88
N GLN A 9 -3.53 -17.52 12.97
CA GLN A 9 -2.70 -18.24 13.94
C GLN A 9 -2.08 -17.30 14.99
N ALA A 10 -2.07 -15.99 14.73
CA ALA A 10 -1.54 -14.97 15.64
C ALA A 10 -2.20 -13.61 15.42
N VAL A 11 -2.14 -12.76 16.45
CA VAL A 11 -2.50 -11.34 16.37
C VAL A 11 -1.25 -10.51 16.57
N GLY A 12 -0.87 -9.73 15.55
CA GLY A 12 0.20 -8.75 15.63
C GLY A 12 -0.34 -7.36 15.97
N THR A 13 0.36 -6.63 16.81
CA THR A 13 0.00 -5.24 17.18
C THR A 13 1.09 -4.30 16.72
N ALA A 14 0.73 -3.22 16.03
CA ALA A 14 1.64 -2.14 15.67
C ALA A 14 1.11 -0.82 16.22
N VAL A 15 1.99 -0.08 16.90
CA VAL A 15 1.68 1.25 17.45
C VAL A 15 2.44 2.28 16.63
N ARG A 16 1.72 3.28 16.13
CA ARG A 16 2.29 4.50 15.57
C ARG A 16 2.20 5.60 16.61
N VAL A 17 3.29 6.32 16.81
CA VAL A 17 3.33 7.57 17.57
C VAL A 17 3.84 8.65 16.63
N ALA A 18 3.16 9.78 16.58
CA ALA A 18 3.52 10.95 15.80
C ALA A 18 3.67 12.13 16.75
N HIS A 19 4.82 12.79 16.69
CA HIS A 19 5.11 14.03 17.39
C HIS A 19 4.84 15.19 16.43
N GLN A 20 4.08 16.17 16.88
CA GLN A 20 3.80 17.40 16.14
C GLN A 20 4.66 18.54 16.68
N ASP A 21 4.87 19.56 15.85
CA ASP A 21 5.75 20.70 16.17
C ASP A 21 5.21 21.57 17.32
N ASP A 22 3.90 21.49 17.60
CA ASP A 22 3.23 22.13 18.74
C ASP A 22 3.38 21.35 20.06
N GLY A 23 4.11 20.23 20.04
CA GLY A 23 4.26 19.33 21.19
C GLY A 23 3.12 18.33 21.35
N ALA A 24 2.10 18.34 20.49
CA ALA A 24 1.03 17.34 20.54
C ALA A 24 1.56 15.96 20.12
N ILE A 25 1.12 14.93 20.87
CA ILE A 25 1.43 13.53 20.57
C ILE A 25 0.16 12.86 20.06
N ALA A 26 0.21 12.33 18.84
CA ALA A 26 -0.87 11.53 18.26
C ALA A 26 -0.46 10.05 18.19
N GLY A 27 -1.34 9.16 18.63
CA GLY A 27 -1.12 7.71 18.61
C GLY A 27 -2.17 6.97 17.77
N ASP A 28 -1.77 5.86 17.14
CA ASP A 28 -2.68 4.91 16.48
C ASP A 28 -2.23 3.47 16.76
N VAL A 29 -3.17 2.58 17.06
CA VAL A 29 -2.93 1.16 17.35
C VAL A 29 -3.63 0.32 16.29
N ARG A 30 -2.88 -0.56 15.64
CA ARG A 30 -3.39 -1.42 14.57
C ARG A 30 -3.17 -2.89 14.89
N TYR A 31 -4.23 -3.67 14.73
CA TYR A 31 -4.23 -5.11 14.90
C TYR A 31 -4.19 -5.82 13.54
N PHE A 32 -3.36 -6.85 13.46
CA PHE A 32 -3.17 -7.65 12.24
C PHE A 32 -3.44 -9.12 12.54
N LEU A 33 -4.30 -9.73 11.74
CA LEU A 33 -4.48 -11.18 11.74
C LEU A 33 -3.37 -11.81 10.89
N CYS A 34 -2.54 -12.64 11.52
CA CYS A 34 -1.44 -13.32 10.87
C CYS A 34 -1.77 -14.81 10.74
N SER A 35 -1.60 -15.37 9.53
CA SER A 35 -1.76 -16.81 9.28
C SER A 35 -0.53 -17.64 9.69
N CYS A 36 0.43 -17.03 10.37
CA CYS A 36 1.63 -17.63 10.93
C CYS A 36 2.10 -16.78 12.12
N PHE A 37 3.09 -17.26 12.86
CA PHE A 37 3.74 -16.51 13.94
C PHE A 37 5.02 -15.85 13.39
N PRO A 38 4.96 -14.61 12.84
CA PRO A 38 6.16 -13.94 12.35
C PRO A 38 7.04 -13.50 13.52
N GLY A 39 8.36 -13.64 13.40
CA GLY A 39 9.28 -12.94 14.29
C GLY A 39 9.09 -11.42 14.18
N GLY A 40 9.33 -10.69 15.28
CA GLY A 40 9.01 -9.26 15.39
C GLY A 40 9.58 -8.40 14.25
N ARG A 41 10.82 -8.67 13.81
CA ARG A 41 11.44 -7.98 12.67
C ARG A 41 10.67 -8.18 11.37
N ARG A 42 10.33 -9.42 11.04
CA ARG A 42 9.59 -9.77 9.81
C ARG A 42 8.16 -9.21 9.85
N PHE A 43 7.53 -9.17 11.02
CA PHE A 43 6.27 -8.48 11.21
C PHE A 43 6.39 -6.98 10.94
N ALA A 44 7.39 -6.32 11.53
CA ALA A 44 7.62 -4.89 11.34
C ALA A 44 7.93 -4.54 9.87
N GLU A 45 8.74 -5.34 9.17
CA GLU A 45 9.02 -5.19 7.74
C GLU A 45 7.74 -5.31 6.91
N ALA A 46 6.89 -6.30 7.20
CA ALA A 46 5.61 -6.47 6.51
C ALA A 46 4.64 -5.30 6.77
N VAL A 47 4.54 -4.83 8.03
CA VAL A 47 3.70 -3.69 8.41
C VAL A 47 4.17 -2.41 7.70
N ARG A 48 5.48 -2.14 7.67
CA ARG A 48 6.04 -0.97 6.97
C ARG A 48 5.88 -1.08 5.46
N GLY A 49 6.18 -2.24 4.88
CA GLY A 49 6.06 -2.48 3.44
C GLY A 49 4.63 -2.30 2.92
N ARG A 50 3.61 -2.56 3.75
CA ARG A 50 2.22 -2.27 3.38
C ARG A 50 1.97 -0.79 3.10
N TRP A 51 2.59 0.12 3.86
CA TRP A 51 2.50 1.57 3.61
C TRP A 51 3.22 1.99 2.34
N SER A 52 4.33 1.33 2.00
CA SER A 52 5.03 1.60 0.75
C SER A 52 4.17 1.28 -0.48
N ILE A 53 3.24 0.32 -0.40
CA ILE A 53 2.30 0.05 -1.51
C ILE A 53 1.35 1.23 -1.69
N GLU A 54 0.75 1.73 -0.61
CA GLU A 54 -0.17 2.87 -0.65
C GLU A 54 0.53 4.12 -1.20
N ASN A 55 1.69 4.46 -0.64
CA ASN A 55 2.43 5.66 -1.02
C ASN A 55 3.02 5.56 -2.43
N SER A 56 3.49 4.38 -2.85
CA SER A 56 4.20 4.24 -4.12
C SER A 56 3.31 3.84 -5.28
N LEU A 57 2.08 3.38 -5.05
CA LEU A 57 1.18 2.98 -6.13
C LEU A 57 -0.09 3.82 -6.12
N HIS A 58 -0.82 3.87 -5.00
CA HIS A 58 -2.11 4.56 -4.95
C HIS A 58 -1.94 6.06 -5.11
N TRP A 59 -1.01 6.69 -4.39
CA TRP A 59 -0.76 8.12 -4.57
C TRP A 59 -0.40 8.49 -6.03
N ILE A 60 0.39 7.67 -6.72
CA ILE A 60 0.71 7.88 -8.14
C ILE A 60 -0.54 7.75 -9.01
N LEU A 61 -1.39 6.74 -8.75
CA LEU A 61 -2.64 6.55 -9.48
C LEU A 61 -3.60 7.74 -9.27
N ASP A 62 -3.75 8.18 -8.03
CA ASP A 62 -4.69 9.22 -7.63
C ASP A 62 -4.26 10.59 -8.17
N VAL A 63 -2.96 10.92 -8.08
CA VAL A 63 -2.44 12.25 -8.44
C VAL A 63 -1.93 12.32 -9.87
N THR A 64 -1.09 11.37 -10.30
CA THR A 64 -0.45 11.42 -11.64
C THR A 64 -1.38 10.92 -12.74
N PHE A 65 -2.17 9.89 -12.46
CA PHE A 65 -3.16 9.36 -13.41
C PHE A 65 -4.57 9.91 -13.19
N VAL A 66 -4.74 10.81 -12.20
CA VAL A 66 -5.99 11.50 -11.88
C VAL A 66 -7.15 10.51 -11.73
N GLU A 67 -6.86 9.33 -11.15
CA GLU A 67 -7.82 8.23 -11.06
C GLU A 67 -9.07 8.65 -10.27
N ASP A 68 -8.90 9.46 -9.23
CA ASP A 68 -9.99 10.01 -8.42
C ASP A 68 -10.99 10.87 -9.21
N GLN A 69 -10.55 11.54 -10.28
CA GLN A 69 -11.44 12.37 -11.11
C GLN A 69 -12.03 11.60 -12.31
N SER A 70 -11.63 10.34 -12.49
CA SER A 70 -12.12 9.48 -13.58
C SER A 70 -13.64 9.26 -13.45
N ARG A 71 -14.39 9.62 -14.49
CA ARG A 71 -15.85 9.39 -14.54
C ARG A 71 -16.24 7.94 -14.86
N ALA A 72 -15.25 7.05 -15.00
CA ALA A 72 -15.44 5.62 -15.21
C ALA A 72 -15.99 4.94 -13.94
N ARG A 73 -17.27 5.17 -13.62
CA ARG A 73 -17.95 4.60 -12.44
C ARG A 73 -18.43 3.16 -12.63
N ASN A 74 -18.45 2.69 -13.88
CA ASN A 74 -18.82 1.32 -14.23
C ASN A 74 -17.60 0.38 -14.09
N ARG A 75 -17.84 -0.82 -13.55
CA ARG A 75 -16.79 -1.81 -13.24
C ARG A 75 -15.90 -2.14 -14.45
N ARG A 76 -16.48 -2.37 -15.63
CA ARG A 76 -15.72 -2.76 -16.83
C ARG A 76 -14.79 -1.63 -17.33
N PRO A 77 -15.26 -0.39 -17.53
CA PRO A 77 -14.36 0.73 -17.81
C PRO A 77 -13.28 0.96 -16.74
N ALA A 78 -13.61 0.83 -15.45
CA ALA A 78 -12.64 1.00 -14.37
C ALA A 78 -11.53 -0.07 -14.42
N GLU A 79 -11.90 -1.34 -14.58
CA GLU A 79 -10.95 -2.46 -14.72
C GLU A 79 -10.06 -2.31 -15.97
N ASN A 80 -10.66 -1.90 -17.10
CA ASN A 80 -9.94 -1.67 -18.34
C ASN A 80 -8.90 -0.54 -18.24
N LEU A 81 -9.13 0.45 -17.37
CA LEU A 81 -8.19 1.55 -17.14
C LEU A 81 -7.17 1.23 -16.04
N ALA A 82 -7.53 0.41 -15.04
CA ALA A 82 -6.64 0.05 -13.94
C ALA A 82 -5.39 -0.70 -14.43
N TRP A 83 -5.56 -1.62 -15.38
CA TRP A 83 -4.45 -2.41 -15.95
C TRP A 83 -3.38 -1.57 -16.66
N PRO A 84 -3.72 -0.75 -17.68
CA PRO A 84 -2.73 0.06 -18.38
C PRO A 84 -2.06 1.09 -17.46
N ARG A 85 -2.78 1.67 -16.49
CA ARG A 85 -2.19 2.59 -15.50
C ARG A 85 -1.12 1.89 -14.66
N ARG A 86 -1.42 0.72 -14.10
CA ARG A 86 -0.46 -0.08 -13.32
C ARG A 86 0.74 -0.53 -14.15
N TYR A 87 0.51 -0.87 -15.42
CA TYR A 87 1.56 -1.23 -16.36
C TYR A 87 2.50 -0.06 -16.65
N ALA A 88 1.95 1.13 -16.93
CA ALA A 88 2.71 2.35 -17.13
C ALA A 88 3.55 2.72 -15.89
N ILE A 89 2.98 2.64 -14.69
CA ILE A 89 3.72 2.88 -13.43
C ILE A 89 4.90 1.89 -13.30
N SER A 90 4.68 0.62 -13.61
CA SER A 90 5.72 -0.41 -13.53
C SER A 90 6.88 -0.15 -14.50
N LEU A 91 6.59 0.36 -15.70
CA LEU A 91 7.59 0.77 -16.67
C LEU A 91 8.37 2.01 -16.20
N LEU A 92 7.65 3.02 -15.72
CA LEU A 92 8.26 4.25 -15.22
C LEU A 92 9.19 3.96 -14.03
N LYS A 93 8.77 3.14 -13.07
CA LYS A 93 9.63 2.74 -11.95
C LYS A 93 10.91 2.00 -12.36
N ARG A 94 10.94 1.38 -13.54
CA ARG A 94 12.13 0.68 -14.08
C ARG A 94 13.01 1.57 -14.96
N HIS A 95 12.55 2.78 -15.29
CA HIS A 95 13.29 3.69 -16.14
C HIS A 95 14.47 4.30 -15.36
N PRO A 96 15.70 4.34 -15.93
CA PRO A 96 16.92 4.73 -15.21
C PRO A 96 17.03 6.24 -14.91
N SER A 97 16.13 7.07 -15.44
CA SER A 97 16.14 8.51 -15.18
C SER A 97 15.70 8.84 -13.74
N PRO A 98 16.43 9.69 -13.00
CA PRO A 98 16.09 10.11 -11.64
C PRO A 98 14.84 11.00 -11.55
N HIS A 99 14.31 11.46 -12.68
CA HIS A 99 13.02 12.17 -12.79
C HIS A 99 11.83 11.21 -12.94
N SER A 100 12.09 9.90 -13.00
CA SER A 100 11.03 8.92 -13.05
C SER A 100 10.31 8.86 -11.70
N ILE A 101 9.00 8.61 -11.76
CA ILE A 101 8.05 8.86 -10.67
C ILE A 101 8.59 8.33 -9.34
N LYS A 102 8.77 9.23 -8.36
CA LYS A 102 9.16 8.86 -7.00
C LYS A 102 7.94 8.33 -6.25
N GLY A 103 8.07 7.13 -5.72
CA GLY A 103 7.09 6.49 -4.85
C GLY A 103 7.77 5.54 -3.90
#